data_AF-A0A9W4U8S9-F1
#
_entry.id   AF-A0A9W4U8S9-F1
#
_cell.length_a   1.000
_cell.length_b   1.000
_cell.length_c   1.000
_cell.angle_alpha   90.00
_cell.angle_beta   90.00
_cell.angle_gamma   90.00
#
_symmetry.space_group_name_H-M   'P 1'
#
loop_
_entity.id
_entity.type
_entity.pdbx_description
1 polymer ?
#
loop_
_entity_poly.entity_id
_entity_poly.type
_entity_poly.pdbx_seq_one_letter_code
_entity_poly.pdbx_strand_id
1 'polypeptide(L)'
;MAPQKRCGSSSVKDEPPAKMVKHEQMPKEHEEFKVVVKIPSEVEQSVEPQGFPEAGDSDDEFLAYPAAMGEVEVDDYDRAKKLPWFKEIRSVVQTKQPTENGGPSEVGSCVSALIQRDKIRMRFHSSIDMSTPESWTMGYALFDRYGRLKPVYKNHPFKSGSRIWGNELSTGDILLVDTLRVQREHCGKGLGQKLVKAVLDEARARTDPRTFVAIARTANMDSEVRAGFQDKGNEEGTTYSDRQELPARCLLRSLGFRRIGSSQWFALAEDPNHACHSLSANDDFDAPKMEYHTNTTMMDLFRQCRFAQGDGARLEKMQRILGSYGEEDDIWTSADAQGNNILHQAAGNESLICVEWILSKCPRLWKSRNGERETPLECCEAVHEKRRTHFWGGNLTLARSDEFAGYSEDYVKVLCLLKGMEKPQKIDLLRLKYGCTCGQCLKGILSSRMRYILQATAERERYKLDFWVCPVQLRMYLPLTVTAKLRTDRSIWRGIGALFDSFANCLRNDKLPTTKNAMEMCKASNEWVSNTRDYLGGDETIQAVGSALFELTMEYWVQGSEAFTRMCLSDDFRGLPVCRNDDEFGFVSGMCGYKRVSKQYG
;
A
#
# COMPACT_ATOMS: atom_id res chain seq x y z
N MET A 1 37.61 -8.37 -53.82
CA MET A 1 38.42 -9.60 -53.95
C MET A 1 37.94 -10.58 -52.88
N ALA A 2 37.88 -11.87 -53.25
CA ALA A 2 37.21 -13.02 -52.62
C ALA A 2 35.67 -13.14 -52.88
N PRO A 3 35.15 -14.34 -53.24
CA PRO A 3 34.06 -14.45 -54.22
C PRO A 3 32.75 -15.08 -53.70
N GLN A 4 31.65 -14.67 -54.34
CA GLN A 4 30.29 -15.21 -54.16
C GLN A 4 30.19 -16.65 -54.72
N LYS A 5 29.71 -17.58 -53.89
CA LYS A 5 29.31 -18.93 -54.30
C LYS A 5 27.90 -18.92 -54.87
N ARG A 6 27.77 -19.33 -56.13
CA ARG A 6 26.50 -19.75 -56.76
C ARG A 6 26.15 -21.16 -56.29
N CYS A 7 24.94 -21.37 -55.80
CA CYS A 7 24.34 -22.71 -55.65
C CYS A 7 23.38 -22.97 -56.82
N GLY A 8 23.56 -24.13 -57.44
CA GLY A 8 22.85 -24.58 -58.62
C GLY A 8 21.45 -25.11 -58.32
N SER A 9 20.60 -24.98 -59.35
CA SER A 9 19.27 -25.55 -59.47
C SER A 9 19.34 -27.05 -59.79
N SER A 10 18.86 -27.89 -58.88
CA SER A 10 18.55 -29.29 -59.14
C SER A 10 17.05 -29.45 -59.47
N SER A 11 16.78 -29.98 -60.66
CA SER A 11 15.45 -30.36 -61.13
C SER A 11 14.94 -31.58 -60.38
N VAL A 12 13.85 -31.42 -59.62
CA VAL A 12 13.09 -32.52 -59.03
C VAL A 12 11.97 -32.92 -59.99
N LYS A 13 11.82 -34.23 -60.19
CA LYS A 13 10.86 -34.87 -61.09
C LYS A 13 9.44 -34.77 -60.53
N ASP A 14 8.49 -34.54 -61.43
CA ASP A 14 7.04 -34.46 -61.17
C ASP A 14 6.47 -35.80 -60.66
N GLU A 15 5.82 -35.76 -59.49
CA GLU A 15 4.82 -36.75 -59.05
C GLU A 15 3.40 -36.20 -59.31
N PRO A 16 2.43 -37.05 -59.65
CA PRO A 16 1.08 -36.61 -59.98
C PRO A 16 0.32 -36.14 -58.73
N PRO A 17 -0.58 -35.14 -58.85
CA PRO A 17 -1.26 -34.55 -57.71
C PRO A 17 -2.28 -35.52 -57.12
N ALA A 18 -2.16 -35.77 -55.82
CA ALA A 18 -3.19 -36.41 -55.02
C ALA A 18 -4.47 -35.55 -55.08
N LYS A 19 -5.61 -36.19 -55.41
CA LYS A 19 -6.93 -35.57 -55.43
C LYS A 19 -7.26 -35.00 -54.04
N MET A 20 -7.20 -33.67 -53.90
CA MET A 20 -7.75 -32.97 -52.74
C MET A 20 -9.26 -33.17 -52.68
N VAL A 21 -9.71 -33.87 -51.64
CA VAL A 21 -11.10 -33.87 -51.21
C VAL A 21 -11.44 -32.45 -50.77
N LYS A 22 -12.35 -31.79 -51.51
CA LYS A 22 -12.96 -30.53 -51.08
C LYS A 22 -13.80 -30.82 -49.84
N HIS A 23 -13.27 -30.52 -48.66
CA HIS A 23 -14.12 -30.33 -47.49
C HIS A 23 -14.97 -29.08 -47.73
N GLU A 24 -16.26 -29.28 -47.95
CA GLU A 24 -17.25 -28.20 -47.87
C GLU A 24 -17.11 -27.52 -46.51
N GLN A 25 -16.58 -26.30 -46.49
CA GLN A 25 -16.65 -25.44 -45.33
C GLN A 25 -18.13 -25.07 -45.12
N MET A 26 -18.76 -25.71 -44.14
CA MET A 26 -20.07 -25.28 -43.67
C MET A 26 -20.00 -23.78 -43.31
N PRO A 27 -21.04 -22.99 -43.65
CA PRO A 27 -21.08 -21.58 -43.29
C PRO A 27 -20.98 -21.46 -41.77
N LYS A 28 -19.93 -20.78 -41.29
CA LYS A 28 -19.81 -20.43 -39.87
C LYS A 28 -20.92 -19.42 -39.57
N GLU A 29 -22.01 -19.89 -38.98
CA GLU A 29 -23.00 -19.00 -38.38
C GLU A 29 -22.28 -18.07 -37.40
N HIS A 30 -22.46 -16.77 -37.58
CA HIS A 30 -21.89 -15.77 -36.68
C HIS A 30 -22.60 -15.87 -35.34
N GLU A 31 -21.98 -16.56 -34.39
CA GLU A 31 -22.46 -16.67 -33.02
C GLU A 31 -22.59 -15.25 -32.40
N GLU A 32 -23.81 -14.83 -32.09
CA GLU A 32 -24.09 -13.51 -31.54
C GLU A 32 -24.01 -13.53 -30.00
N PHE A 33 -23.29 -12.58 -29.43
CA PHE A 33 -23.10 -12.42 -27.98
C PHE A 33 -23.74 -11.13 -27.48
N LYS A 34 -24.38 -11.18 -26.30
CA LYS A 34 -24.92 -10.00 -25.61
C LYS A 34 -24.13 -9.74 -24.32
N VAL A 35 -23.65 -8.52 -24.13
CA VAL A 35 -23.04 -8.09 -22.86
C VAL A 35 -24.11 -7.42 -22.01
N VAL A 36 -24.20 -7.82 -20.74
CA VAL A 36 -25.14 -7.28 -19.76
C VAL A 36 -24.35 -6.82 -18.55
N VAL A 37 -24.53 -5.56 -18.14
CA VAL A 37 -24.01 -5.08 -16.87
C VAL A 37 -25.06 -5.36 -15.81
N LYS A 38 -24.66 -6.09 -14.78
CA LYS A 38 -25.43 -6.40 -13.58
C LYS A 38 -24.82 -5.61 -12.43
N ILE A 39 -25.67 -4.85 -11.76
CA ILE A 39 -25.35 -4.24 -10.49
C ILE A 39 -26.18 -5.01 -9.49
N PRO A 40 -25.58 -5.61 -8.45
CA PRO A 40 -26.36 -6.20 -7.38
C PRO A 40 -27.40 -5.16 -6.96
N SER A 41 -28.69 -5.48 -7.13
CA SER A 41 -29.76 -4.55 -6.83
C SER A 41 -29.52 -4.00 -5.44
N GLU A 42 -29.51 -2.67 -5.31
CA GLU A 42 -29.55 -1.98 -4.02
C GLU A 42 -30.82 -2.49 -3.34
N VAL A 43 -30.74 -3.59 -2.60
CA VAL A 43 -31.87 -4.06 -1.82
C VAL A 43 -32.03 -2.98 -0.76
N GLU A 44 -33.00 -2.09 -0.96
CA GLU A 44 -33.51 -1.19 0.06
C GLU A 44 -34.04 -2.04 1.22
N GLN A 45 -33.16 -2.55 2.07
CA GLN A 45 -33.55 -3.06 3.36
C GLN A 45 -33.56 -1.86 4.29
N SER A 46 -34.76 -1.31 4.50
CA SER A 46 -35.05 -0.44 5.64
C SER A 46 -34.68 -1.20 6.92
N VAL A 47 -33.50 -0.92 7.47
CA VAL A 47 -33.09 -1.46 8.76
C VAL A 47 -33.89 -0.71 9.82
N GLU A 48 -34.97 -1.32 10.33
CA GLU A 48 -35.52 -0.92 11.61
C GLU A 48 -34.44 -1.13 12.69
N PRO A 49 -34.20 -0.14 13.56
CA PRO A 49 -33.18 -0.25 14.60
C PRO A 49 -33.62 -1.32 15.60
N GLN A 50 -33.04 -2.51 15.52
CA GLN A 50 -33.12 -3.48 16.60
C GLN A 50 -32.27 -2.97 17.77
N GLY A 51 -32.93 -2.77 18.92
CA GLY A 51 -32.31 -2.26 20.14
C GLY A 51 -31.15 -3.13 20.59
N PHE A 52 -30.02 -2.49 20.89
CA PHE A 52 -28.89 -3.12 21.54
C PHE A 52 -29.29 -3.53 22.97
N PRO A 53 -28.92 -4.74 23.45
CA PRO A 53 -29.09 -5.09 24.85
C PRO A 53 -28.12 -4.27 25.72
N GLU A 54 -28.62 -3.80 26.86
CA GLU A 54 -27.89 -3.02 27.86
C GLU A 54 -26.62 -3.76 28.34
N ALA A 55 -25.51 -3.04 28.36
CA ALA A 55 -24.23 -3.52 28.89
C ALA A 55 -24.31 -3.58 30.42
N GLY A 56 -24.12 -4.77 30.99
CA GLY A 56 -23.87 -4.95 32.41
C GLY A 56 -22.40 -4.67 32.75
N ASP A 57 -22.19 -3.90 33.81
CA ASP A 57 -20.88 -3.59 34.38
C ASP A 57 -20.21 -4.85 34.93
N SER A 58 -18.98 -5.13 34.48
CA SER A 58 -18.01 -5.91 35.27
C SER A 58 -16.58 -5.48 34.90
N ASP A 59 -15.94 -4.80 35.84
CA ASP A 59 -14.50 -4.58 35.89
C ASP A 59 -13.81 -5.87 36.36
N ASP A 60 -12.96 -6.47 35.52
CA ASP A 60 -11.60 -6.92 35.89
C ASP A 60 -10.94 -7.78 34.79
N GLU A 61 -9.62 -7.61 34.70
CA GLU A 61 -8.62 -8.57 34.22
C GLU A 61 -8.13 -8.58 32.76
N PHE A 62 -6.84 -8.90 32.66
CA PHE A 62 -5.84 -8.45 31.69
C PHE A 62 -5.52 -9.57 30.68
N LEU A 63 -5.55 -9.23 29.39
CA LEU A 63 -4.90 -9.87 28.22
C LEU A 63 -4.53 -11.37 28.32
N ALA A 64 -5.51 -12.24 28.07
CA ALA A 64 -5.31 -13.53 27.43
C ALA A 64 -6.39 -13.72 26.35
N TYR A 65 -6.01 -13.61 25.08
CA TYR A 65 -6.92 -13.90 23.96
C TYR A 65 -7.29 -15.40 24.00
N PRO A 66 -8.58 -15.78 24.09
CA PRO A 66 -8.96 -17.18 24.06
C PRO A 66 -8.82 -17.71 22.62
N ALA A 67 -8.07 -18.80 22.47
CA ALA A 67 -7.87 -19.53 21.22
C ALA A 67 -9.10 -20.36 20.78
N ALA A 68 -10.31 -19.86 21.01
CA ALA A 68 -11.55 -20.58 20.72
C ALA A 68 -12.64 -19.62 20.25
N MET A 69 -12.47 -19.03 19.06
CA MET A 69 -13.62 -18.57 18.28
C MET A 69 -13.99 -19.71 17.34
N GLY A 70 -15.17 -20.30 17.56
CA GLY A 70 -15.77 -21.23 16.62
C GLY A 70 -15.96 -20.56 15.27
N GLU A 71 -15.72 -21.32 14.21
CA GLU A 71 -15.90 -20.96 12.81
C GLU A 71 -17.37 -20.58 12.56
N VAL A 72 -17.74 -19.33 12.81
CA VAL A 72 -18.91 -18.75 12.19
C VAL A 72 -18.41 -18.22 10.84
N GLU A 73 -18.51 -19.05 9.81
CA GLU A 73 -18.44 -18.63 8.40
C GLU A 73 -19.63 -17.70 8.10
N VAL A 74 -19.62 -16.49 8.66
CA VAL A 74 -20.38 -15.39 8.07
C VAL A 74 -19.60 -15.03 6.81
N ASP A 75 -20.19 -15.29 5.65
CA ASP A 75 -19.59 -15.00 4.34
C ASP A 75 -19.17 -13.52 4.29
N ASP A 76 -17.87 -13.25 4.50
CA ASP A 76 -17.31 -11.88 4.57
C ASP A 76 -17.63 -11.08 3.30
N TYR A 77 -17.97 -11.77 2.20
CA TYR A 77 -18.43 -11.18 0.95
C TYR A 77 -19.74 -10.38 1.08
N ASP A 78 -20.66 -10.79 1.95
CA ASP A 78 -21.93 -10.09 2.14
C ASP A 78 -21.78 -8.82 3.00
N ARG A 79 -20.70 -8.71 3.80
CA ARG A 79 -20.36 -7.48 4.53
C ARG A 79 -19.91 -6.37 3.58
N ALA A 80 -19.10 -6.71 2.56
CA ALA A 80 -18.58 -5.74 1.61
C ALA A 80 -19.69 -4.99 0.85
N LYS A 81 -20.82 -5.66 0.56
CA LYS A 81 -21.98 -5.09 -0.14
C LYS A 81 -22.69 -3.96 0.61
N LYS A 82 -22.42 -3.79 1.92
CA LYS A 82 -23.07 -2.77 2.77
C LYS A 82 -22.21 -1.52 3.00
N LEU A 83 -21.01 -1.46 2.41
CA LEU A 83 -20.07 -0.38 2.67
C LEU A 83 -20.42 0.86 1.82
N PRO A 84 -20.66 2.05 2.42
CA PRO A 84 -21.16 3.25 1.71
C PRO A 84 -20.16 3.89 0.74
N TRP A 85 -18.95 3.33 0.64
CA TRP A 85 -17.85 3.77 -0.19
C TRP A 85 -17.44 2.70 -1.22
N PHE A 86 -18.08 1.53 -1.22
CA PHE A 86 -17.76 0.40 -2.09
C PHE A 86 -18.98 0.02 -2.92
N LYS A 87 -18.79 -0.23 -4.21
CA LYS A 87 -19.84 -0.75 -5.07
C LYS A 87 -19.29 -1.79 -6.03
N GLU A 88 -19.89 -2.97 -6.02
CA GLU A 88 -19.57 -4.00 -7.01
C GLU A 88 -20.25 -3.69 -8.35
N ILE A 89 -19.49 -3.83 -9.43
CA ILE A 89 -19.96 -3.76 -10.80
C ILE A 89 -19.61 -5.08 -11.47
N ARG A 90 -20.61 -5.79 -11.98
CA ARG A 90 -20.41 -7.05 -12.70
C ARG A 90 -20.87 -6.91 -14.15
N SER A 91 -20.04 -7.24 -15.12
CA SER A 91 -20.47 -7.42 -16.51
C SER A 91 -20.45 -8.91 -16.86
N VAL A 92 -21.41 -9.37 -17.65
CA VAL A 92 -21.51 -10.76 -18.11
C VAL A 92 -21.76 -10.81 -19.60
N VAL A 93 -21.16 -11.78 -20.29
CA VAL A 93 -21.47 -12.10 -21.68
C VAL A 93 -22.33 -13.34 -21.71
N GLN A 94 -23.44 -13.25 -22.44
CA GLN A 94 -24.38 -14.34 -22.63
C GLN A 94 -24.46 -14.75 -24.10
N THR A 95 -24.56 -16.06 -24.35
CA THR A 95 -24.93 -16.58 -25.67
C THR A 95 -26.43 -16.39 -25.92
N LYS A 96 -26.82 -16.14 -27.17
CA LYS A 96 -28.24 -16.10 -27.55
C LYS A 96 -28.88 -17.48 -27.58
N GLN A 97 -28.09 -18.54 -27.77
CA GLN A 97 -28.60 -19.90 -27.78
C GLN A 97 -29.01 -20.32 -26.36
N PRO A 98 -30.27 -20.76 -26.15
CA PRO A 98 -30.71 -21.25 -24.85
C PRO A 98 -29.91 -22.50 -24.47
N THR A 99 -29.50 -22.57 -23.21
CA THR A 99 -28.97 -23.80 -22.60
C THR A 99 -30.06 -24.88 -22.58
N GLU A 100 -29.69 -26.13 -22.28
CA GLU A 100 -30.64 -27.23 -22.06
C GLU A 100 -31.72 -26.88 -21.00
N ASN A 101 -31.41 -25.94 -20.10
CA ASN A 101 -32.32 -25.42 -19.07
C ASN A 101 -33.14 -24.19 -19.52
N GLY A 102 -33.12 -23.82 -20.80
CA GLY A 102 -33.91 -22.73 -21.37
C GLY A 102 -33.41 -21.30 -21.09
N GLY A 103 -32.33 -21.13 -20.32
CA GLY A 103 -31.73 -19.82 -20.02
C GLY A 103 -30.49 -19.50 -20.88
N PRO A 104 -30.13 -18.23 -21.09
CA PRO A 104 -28.89 -17.86 -21.76
C PRO A 104 -27.66 -18.32 -20.97
N SER A 105 -26.68 -18.95 -21.64
CA SER A 105 -25.43 -19.39 -21.01
C SER A 105 -24.49 -18.22 -20.77
N GLU A 106 -23.96 -18.08 -19.55
CA GLU A 106 -22.91 -17.11 -19.25
C GLU A 106 -21.56 -17.66 -19.74
N VAL A 107 -20.99 -17.05 -20.76
CA VAL A 107 -19.72 -17.49 -21.38
C VAL A 107 -18.52 -16.63 -20.97
N GLY A 108 -18.75 -15.60 -20.17
CA GLY A 108 -17.71 -14.77 -19.59
C GLY A 108 -18.26 -13.74 -18.61
N SER A 109 -17.43 -13.29 -17.69
CA SER A 109 -17.80 -12.35 -16.64
C SER A 109 -16.61 -11.46 -16.24
N CYS A 110 -16.88 -10.21 -15.88
CA CYS A 110 -15.93 -9.33 -15.22
C CYS A 110 -16.56 -8.82 -13.92
N VAL A 111 -15.88 -9.00 -12.81
CA VAL A 111 -16.24 -8.46 -11.50
C VAL A 111 -15.28 -7.33 -11.19
N SER A 112 -15.80 -6.22 -10.70
CA SER A 112 -15.00 -5.04 -10.39
C SER A 112 -15.56 -4.29 -9.18
N ALA A 113 -14.68 -3.62 -8.46
CA ALA A 113 -14.99 -2.85 -7.28
C ALA A 113 -14.78 -1.37 -7.53
N LEU A 114 -15.84 -0.57 -7.44
CA LEU A 114 -15.77 0.88 -7.44
C LEU A 114 -15.61 1.39 -6.01
N ILE A 115 -14.44 1.96 -5.72
CA ILE A 115 -14.01 2.40 -4.39
C ILE A 115 -13.97 3.93 -4.37
N GLN A 116 -14.84 4.52 -3.54
CA GLN A 116 -14.88 5.96 -3.27
C GLN A 116 -13.83 6.32 -2.24
N ARG A 117 -12.57 6.33 -2.69
CA ARG A 117 -11.39 6.45 -1.83
C ARG A 117 -11.44 7.65 -0.90
N ASP A 118 -11.96 8.79 -1.35
CA ASP A 118 -11.96 10.01 -0.52
C ASP A 118 -12.88 9.87 0.71
N LYS A 119 -13.90 9.00 0.68
CA LYS A 119 -14.74 8.68 1.84
C LYS A 119 -13.99 7.87 2.91
N ILE A 120 -12.95 7.13 2.52
CA ILE A 120 -12.16 6.27 3.40
C ILE A 120 -10.73 6.74 3.59
N ARG A 121 -10.37 7.91 3.08
CA ARG A 121 -8.98 8.40 2.99
C ARG A 121 -8.24 8.34 4.32
N MET A 122 -8.90 8.71 5.43
CA MET A 122 -8.31 8.71 6.78
C MET A 122 -7.97 7.31 7.31
N ARG A 123 -8.65 6.29 6.79
CA ARG A 123 -8.67 4.91 7.26
C ARG A 123 -8.46 3.95 6.07
N PHE A 124 -7.72 4.37 5.05
CA PHE A 124 -7.78 3.72 3.72
C PHE A 124 -7.43 2.23 3.82
N HIS A 125 -6.30 1.90 4.46
CA HIS A 125 -5.88 0.51 4.67
C HIS A 125 -6.89 -0.30 5.51
N SER A 126 -7.30 0.20 6.69
CA SER A 126 -8.27 -0.54 7.51
C SER A 126 -9.66 -0.66 6.88
N SER A 127 -10.04 0.27 6.00
CA SER A 127 -11.32 0.21 5.29
C SER A 127 -11.26 -0.78 4.14
N ILE A 128 -10.18 -0.74 3.35
CA ILE A 128 -10.03 -1.62 2.18
C ILE A 128 -9.85 -3.09 2.60
N ASP A 129 -9.33 -3.35 3.80
CA ASP A 129 -9.25 -4.68 4.41
C ASP A 129 -10.62 -5.35 4.59
N MET A 130 -11.69 -4.56 4.71
CA MET A 130 -13.06 -5.07 4.86
C MET A 130 -13.78 -5.33 3.53
N SER A 131 -13.09 -5.20 2.38
CA SER A 131 -13.68 -5.37 1.05
C SER A 131 -13.35 -6.72 0.41
N THR A 132 -12.66 -6.74 -0.74
CA THR A 132 -12.26 -8.00 -1.41
C THR A 132 -10.78 -8.30 -1.21
N PRO A 133 -10.34 -9.58 -1.35
CA PRO A 133 -8.95 -9.93 -1.22
C PRO A 133 -8.00 -9.12 -2.12
N GLU A 134 -8.48 -8.84 -3.32
CA GLU A 134 -7.83 -8.05 -4.35
C GLU A 134 -7.70 -6.58 -3.96
N SER A 135 -8.75 -6.02 -3.37
CA SER A 135 -8.80 -4.64 -2.95
C SER A 135 -7.73 -4.35 -1.89
N TRP A 136 -7.61 -5.19 -0.86
CA TRP A 136 -6.55 -5.00 0.14
C TRP A 136 -5.16 -5.26 -0.45
N THR A 137 -5.00 -6.27 -1.31
CA THR A 137 -3.72 -6.53 -1.99
C THR A 137 -3.27 -5.32 -2.81
N MET A 138 -4.19 -4.68 -3.54
CA MET A 138 -3.95 -3.42 -4.26
C MET A 138 -3.61 -2.29 -3.28
N GLY A 139 -4.44 -2.11 -2.26
CA GLY A 139 -4.32 -1.08 -1.24
C GLY A 139 -2.93 -1.03 -0.61
N TYR A 140 -2.42 -2.19 -0.20
CA TYR A 140 -1.11 -2.31 0.41
C TYR A 140 0.04 -2.40 -0.56
N ALA A 141 -0.16 -2.87 -1.79
CA ALA A 141 0.90 -2.86 -2.79
C ALA A 141 1.23 -1.42 -3.21
N LEU A 142 0.21 -0.68 -3.66
CA LEU A 142 0.36 0.58 -4.38
C LEU A 142 0.32 1.82 -3.50
N PHE A 143 -0.50 1.80 -2.45
CA PHE A 143 -0.84 3.00 -1.70
C PHE A 143 -0.28 2.99 -0.28
N ASP A 144 -0.06 4.17 0.27
CA ASP A 144 0.15 4.34 1.69
C ASP A 144 -1.16 4.24 2.48
N ARG A 145 -1.09 4.39 3.80
CA ARG A 145 -2.24 4.26 4.72
C ARG A 145 -3.37 5.27 4.48
N TYR A 146 -3.14 6.27 3.64
CA TYR A 146 -4.11 7.30 3.26
C TYR A 146 -4.56 7.19 1.80
N GLY A 147 -4.22 6.10 1.11
CA GLY A 147 -4.62 5.89 -0.28
C GLY A 147 -3.81 6.70 -1.30
N ARG A 148 -2.64 7.24 -0.92
CA ARG A 148 -1.75 7.99 -1.84
C ARG A 148 -0.72 7.06 -2.44
N LEU A 149 -0.39 7.27 -3.72
CA LEU A 149 0.58 6.42 -4.43
C LEU A 149 1.95 6.48 -3.73
N LYS A 150 2.49 5.31 -3.39
CA LYS A 150 3.78 5.22 -2.71
C LYS A 150 4.90 5.90 -3.50
N PRO A 151 5.80 6.64 -2.84
CA PRO A 151 6.90 7.35 -3.52
C PRO A 151 7.82 6.45 -4.36
N VAL A 152 7.93 5.16 -4.02
CA VAL A 152 8.74 4.19 -4.76
C VAL A 152 8.31 4.06 -6.23
N TYR A 153 7.02 4.26 -6.53
CA TYR A 153 6.51 4.20 -7.90
C TYR A 153 6.61 5.54 -8.64
N LYS A 154 6.96 6.63 -7.94
CA LYS A 154 7.12 7.96 -8.52
C LYS A 154 8.58 8.30 -8.78
N ASN A 155 9.43 8.05 -7.79
CA ASN A 155 10.77 8.64 -7.72
C ASN A 155 11.90 7.62 -7.75
N HIS A 156 11.62 6.32 -7.53
CA HIS A 156 12.67 5.32 -7.44
C HIS A 156 13.34 5.12 -8.80
N PRO A 157 14.69 5.05 -8.89
CA PRO A 157 15.39 4.93 -10.16
C PRO A 157 14.95 3.74 -11.01
N PHE A 158 14.62 2.61 -10.36
CA PHE A 158 14.29 1.35 -11.04
C PHE A 158 12.82 0.91 -10.90
N LYS A 159 12.10 1.44 -9.89
CA LYS A 159 10.74 0.98 -9.55
C LYS A 159 9.64 1.92 -10.03
N SER A 160 10.03 3.10 -10.53
CA SER A 160 9.10 4.07 -11.10
C SER A 160 8.60 3.71 -12.50
N GLY A 161 9.13 2.63 -13.10
CA GLY A 161 8.70 2.13 -14.39
C GLY A 161 8.83 3.18 -15.49
N SER A 162 7.75 3.43 -16.23
CA SER A 162 7.68 4.46 -17.27
C SER A 162 7.55 5.89 -16.74
N ARG A 163 7.38 6.08 -15.41
CA ARG A 163 7.21 7.39 -14.74
C ARG A 163 6.02 8.23 -15.23
N ILE A 164 5.10 7.63 -15.97
CA ILE A 164 3.87 8.31 -16.41
C ILE A 164 2.87 8.49 -15.27
N TRP A 165 3.07 7.81 -14.14
CA TRP A 165 2.20 7.84 -12.98
C TRP A 165 2.82 8.65 -11.85
N GLY A 166 2.06 9.59 -11.30
CA GLY A 166 2.44 10.53 -10.28
C GLY A 166 1.37 10.68 -9.19
N ASN A 167 1.06 11.94 -8.84
CA ASN A 167 0.14 12.25 -7.75
C ASN A 167 -1.33 12.13 -8.17
N GLU A 168 -1.64 12.08 -9.46
CA GLU A 168 -2.99 11.85 -9.98
C GLU A 168 -3.56 10.50 -9.53
N LEU A 169 -2.72 9.46 -9.40
CA LEU A 169 -3.13 8.20 -8.78
C LEU A 169 -3.45 8.32 -7.27
N SER A 170 -3.26 9.47 -6.63
CA SER A 170 -3.48 9.66 -5.18
C SER A 170 -4.82 10.32 -4.82
N THR A 171 -5.67 10.62 -5.79
CA THR A 171 -6.94 11.36 -5.63
C THR A 171 -8.06 10.78 -6.46
N GLY A 172 -9.31 10.96 -6.03
CA GLY A 172 -10.49 10.46 -6.75
C GLY A 172 -10.74 8.96 -6.57
N ASP A 173 -11.77 8.48 -7.25
CA ASP A 173 -12.30 7.12 -7.12
C ASP A 173 -11.43 6.09 -7.85
N ILE A 174 -11.46 4.84 -7.38
CA ILE A 174 -10.72 3.72 -7.97
C ILE A 174 -11.72 2.68 -8.48
N LEU A 175 -11.63 2.25 -9.74
CA LEU A 175 -12.25 1.01 -10.19
C LEU A 175 -11.20 -0.08 -10.24
N LEU A 176 -11.30 -1.02 -9.33
CA LEU A 176 -10.48 -2.21 -9.36
C LEU A 176 -11.15 -3.28 -10.23
N VAL A 177 -10.53 -3.64 -11.34
CA VAL A 177 -10.88 -4.83 -12.11
C VAL A 177 -10.33 -6.04 -11.35
N ASP A 178 -11.21 -6.64 -10.56
CA ASP A 178 -10.88 -7.71 -9.62
C ASP A 178 -10.66 -9.03 -10.37
N THR A 179 -11.69 -9.50 -11.07
CA THR A 179 -11.70 -10.83 -11.70
C THR A 179 -12.27 -10.72 -13.11
N LEU A 180 -11.59 -11.31 -14.10
CA LEU A 180 -12.06 -11.41 -15.48
C LEU A 180 -12.00 -12.87 -15.95
N ARG A 181 -13.12 -13.40 -16.45
CA ARG A 181 -13.26 -14.78 -16.92
C ARG A 181 -13.88 -14.81 -18.29
N VAL A 182 -13.34 -15.62 -19.19
CA VAL A 182 -13.93 -15.95 -20.49
C VAL A 182 -13.71 -17.43 -20.72
N GLN A 183 -14.79 -18.16 -21.02
CA GLN A 183 -14.71 -19.59 -21.30
C GLN A 183 -13.79 -19.85 -22.48
N ARG A 184 -13.01 -20.93 -22.40
CA ARG A 184 -11.92 -21.24 -23.33
C ARG A 184 -12.37 -21.32 -24.78
N GLU A 185 -13.57 -21.85 -25.02
CA GLU A 185 -14.19 -22.04 -26.34
C GLU A 185 -14.57 -20.70 -27.00
N HIS A 186 -14.65 -19.64 -26.19
CA HIS A 186 -15.02 -18.30 -26.60
C HIS A 186 -13.86 -17.29 -26.52
N CYS A 187 -12.65 -17.74 -26.14
CA CYS A 187 -11.44 -16.94 -26.20
C CYS A 187 -11.09 -16.50 -27.63
N GLY A 188 -10.37 -15.39 -27.78
CA GLY A 188 -10.01 -14.83 -29.09
C GLY A 188 -11.14 -14.11 -29.83
N LYS A 189 -12.39 -14.13 -29.33
CA LYS A 189 -13.54 -13.41 -29.89
C LYS A 189 -13.69 -11.96 -29.39
N GLY A 190 -12.67 -11.43 -28.69
CA GLY A 190 -12.68 -10.07 -28.13
C GLY A 190 -13.63 -9.85 -26.94
N LEU A 191 -14.17 -10.92 -26.34
CA LEU A 191 -15.16 -10.82 -25.26
C LEU A 191 -14.60 -10.16 -23.99
N GLY A 192 -13.35 -10.46 -23.62
CA GLY A 192 -12.69 -9.82 -22.47
C GLY A 192 -12.62 -8.30 -22.60
N GLN A 193 -12.31 -7.78 -23.80
CA GLN A 193 -12.31 -6.33 -24.04
C GLN A 193 -13.72 -5.73 -23.88
N LYS A 194 -14.75 -6.41 -24.39
CA LYS A 194 -16.14 -5.94 -24.26
C LYS A 194 -16.59 -5.91 -22.80
N LEU A 195 -16.24 -6.93 -22.02
CA LEU A 195 -16.56 -7.01 -20.60
C LEU A 195 -15.93 -5.86 -19.81
N VAL A 196 -14.63 -5.62 -19.97
CA VAL A 196 -13.91 -4.55 -19.24
C VAL A 196 -14.42 -3.18 -19.68
N LYS A 197 -14.66 -2.95 -20.98
CA LYS A 197 -15.26 -1.70 -21.46
C LYS A 197 -16.63 -1.44 -20.85
N ALA A 198 -17.48 -2.46 -20.76
CA ALA A 198 -18.80 -2.31 -20.15
C ALA A 198 -18.73 -1.91 -18.66
N VAL A 199 -17.76 -2.45 -17.92
CA VAL A 199 -17.53 -2.01 -16.52
C VAL A 199 -16.98 -0.58 -16.47
N LEU A 200 -16.04 -0.21 -17.34
CA LEU A 200 -15.51 1.15 -17.41
C LEU A 200 -16.61 2.17 -17.71
N ASP A 201 -17.49 1.86 -18.66
CA ASP A 201 -18.61 2.73 -19.03
C ASP A 201 -19.59 2.90 -17.87
N GLU A 202 -19.88 1.83 -17.12
CA GLU A 202 -20.70 1.91 -15.91
C GLU A 202 -20.02 2.71 -14.79
N ALA A 203 -18.71 2.58 -14.60
CA ALA A 203 -17.97 3.35 -13.62
C ALA A 203 -17.99 4.85 -13.96
N ARG A 204 -17.76 5.20 -15.24
CA ARG A 204 -17.85 6.58 -15.76
C ARG A 204 -19.22 7.22 -15.53
N ALA A 205 -20.29 6.45 -15.59
CA ALA A 205 -21.64 6.93 -15.33
C ALA A 205 -21.87 7.30 -13.84
N ARG A 206 -20.97 6.91 -12.94
CA ARG A 206 -21.12 7.04 -11.48
C ARG A 206 -20.06 7.91 -10.82
N THR A 207 -18.96 8.20 -11.50
CA THR A 207 -17.82 8.95 -10.97
C THR A 207 -17.60 10.25 -11.73
N ASP A 208 -16.77 11.12 -11.16
CA ASP A 208 -16.23 12.25 -11.93
C ASP A 208 -15.17 11.71 -12.91
N PRO A 209 -15.39 11.83 -14.23
CA PRO A 209 -14.46 11.33 -15.24
C PRO A 209 -13.10 12.03 -15.20
N ARG A 210 -12.94 13.16 -14.50
CA ARG A 210 -11.65 13.85 -14.39
C ARG A 210 -10.74 13.30 -13.31
N THR A 211 -11.28 12.55 -12.34
CA THR A 211 -10.53 12.19 -11.13
C THR A 211 -10.46 10.69 -10.90
N PHE A 212 -11.24 9.92 -11.63
CA PHE A 212 -11.31 8.48 -11.49
C PHE A 212 -10.18 7.75 -12.24
N VAL A 213 -9.72 6.63 -11.66
CA VAL A 213 -8.70 5.75 -12.25
C VAL A 213 -9.14 4.30 -12.18
N ALA A 214 -8.94 3.55 -13.26
CA ALA A 214 -9.15 2.10 -13.27
C ALA A 214 -7.82 1.37 -13.01
N ILE A 215 -7.83 0.34 -12.17
CA ILE A 215 -6.66 -0.44 -11.77
C ILE A 215 -6.95 -1.93 -11.99
N ALA A 216 -5.96 -2.69 -12.48
CA ALA A 216 -6.10 -4.11 -12.74
C ALA A 216 -4.78 -4.87 -12.46
N ARG A 217 -4.88 -6.17 -12.13
CA ARG A 217 -3.74 -7.08 -12.01
C ARG A 217 -3.83 -8.21 -13.04
N THR A 218 -2.70 -8.67 -13.54
CA THR A 218 -2.63 -9.79 -14.51
C THR A 218 -3.08 -11.13 -13.93
N ALA A 219 -2.75 -11.41 -12.67
CA ALA A 219 -2.93 -12.75 -12.08
C ALA A 219 -4.40 -13.20 -11.89
N ASN A 220 -5.37 -12.30 -12.02
CA ASN A 220 -6.79 -12.58 -11.74
C ASN A 220 -7.67 -12.64 -12.99
N MET A 221 -7.03 -12.65 -14.16
CA MET A 221 -7.69 -13.00 -15.41
C MET A 221 -7.65 -14.53 -15.54
N ASP A 222 -8.79 -15.17 -15.33
CA ASP A 222 -8.95 -16.62 -15.08
C ASP A 222 -8.46 -17.48 -16.26
N SER A 223 -7.25 -18.01 -16.13
CA SER A 223 -6.95 -19.40 -15.76
C SER A 223 -7.70 -20.61 -16.36
N GLU A 224 -8.81 -20.53 -17.11
CA GLU A 224 -9.32 -21.74 -17.85
C GLU A 224 -8.52 -22.05 -19.14
N VAL A 225 -7.38 -21.37 -19.31
CA VAL A 225 -6.24 -21.85 -20.12
C VAL A 225 -5.44 -22.96 -19.39
N ARG A 226 -5.70 -23.23 -18.10
CA ARG A 226 -4.96 -24.15 -17.20
C ARG A 226 -4.98 -25.63 -17.60
N ALA A 227 -6.00 -26.14 -18.30
CA ALA A 227 -6.19 -27.59 -18.47
C ALA A 227 -5.40 -28.23 -19.65
N GLY A 228 -4.47 -27.51 -20.30
CA GLY A 228 -3.75 -28.02 -21.48
C GLY A 228 -2.27 -28.38 -21.29
N PHE A 229 -1.67 -28.08 -20.14
CA PHE A 229 -0.21 -28.17 -19.94
C PHE A 229 0.18 -28.86 -18.62
N GLN A 230 -0.58 -29.86 -18.18
CA GLN A 230 -0.09 -30.84 -17.23
C GLN A 230 0.66 -31.92 -17.98
N ASP A 231 1.89 -31.65 -18.41
CA ASP A 231 2.86 -32.73 -18.57
C ASP A 231 4.31 -32.21 -18.64
N LYS A 232 5.11 -32.70 -17.67
CA LYS A 232 6.59 -32.82 -17.64
C LYS A 232 7.43 -31.68 -17.03
N GLY A 233 7.91 -31.93 -15.81
CA GLY A 233 9.27 -31.59 -15.40
C GLY A 233 9.42 -30.41 -14.42
N ASN A 234 10.13 -30.65 -13.32
CA ASN A 234 10.30 -29.76 -12.15
C ASN A 234 11.16 -28.49 -12.38
N GLU A 235 11.23 -27.95 -13.60
CA GLU A 235 11.91 -26.68 -13.92
C GLU A 235 10.96 -25.59 -14.48
N GLU A 236 9.64 -25.85 -14.58
CA GLU A 236 8.70 -25.00 -15.32
C GLU A 236 7.88 -23.97 -14.50
N GLY A 237 8.23 -23.70 -13.23
CA GLY A 237 7.46 -22.76 -12.41
C GLY A 237 7.48 -21.31 -12.92
N THR A 238 8.64 -20.85 -13.40
CA THR A 238 8.82 -19.50 -13.97
C THR A 238 8.26 -19.39 -15.39
N THR A 239 8.46 -20.40 -16.24
CA THR A 239 7.93 -20.42 -17.61
C THR A 239 6.39 -20.51 -17.64
N TYR A 240 5.77 -21.16 -16.66
CA TYR A 240 4.31 -21.25 -16.53
C TYR A 240 3.67 -19.91 -16.15
N SER A 241 4.23 -19.20 -15.16
CA SER A 241 3.76 -17.87 -14.76
C SER A 241 3.88 -16.86 -15.92
N ASP A 242 5.02 -16.88 -16.62
CA ASP A 242 5.28 -15.98 -17.75
C ASP A 242 4.33 -16.20 -18.94
N ARG A 243 3.98 -17.46 -19.23
CA ARG A 243 3.03 -17.81 -20.29
C ARG A 243 1.61 -17.32 -19.97
N GLN A 244 1.25 -17.22 -18.70
CA GLN A 244 -0.08 -16.79 -18.25
C GLN A 244 -0.22 -15.28 -18.14
N GLU A 245 0.86 -14.58 -17.76
CA GLU A 245 0.82 -13.12 -17.67
C GLU A 245 0.74 -12.44 -19.03
N LEU A 246 1.32 -13.05 -20.08
CA LEU A 246 1.42 -12.42 -21.40
C LEU A 246 0.05 -12.07 -22.02
N PRO A 247 -0.94 -12.99 -22.10
CA PRO A 247 -2.26 -12.64 -22.66
C PRO A 247 -3.01 -11.59 -21.85
N ALA A 248 -3.00 -11.69 -20.52
CA ALA A 248 -3.62 -10.71 -19.62
C ALA A 248 -3.00 -9.32 -19.78
N ARG A 249 -1.66 -9.25 -19.82
CA ARG A 249 -0.91 -8.02 -20.08
C ARG A 249 -1.24 -7.42 -21.44
N CYS A 250 -1.25 -8.24 -22.50
CA CYS A 250 -1.62 -7.79 -23.85
C CYS A 250 -3.06 -7.25 -23.89
N LEU A 251 -4.01 -7.92 -23.22
CA LEU A 251 -5.39 -7.46 -23.10
C LEU A 251 -5.46 -6.09 -22.42
N LEU A 252 -4.87 -5.95 -21.24
CA LEU A 252 -4.84 -4.68 -20.50
C LEU A 252 -4.23 -3.55 -21.34
N ARG A 253 -3.07 -3.79 -21.97
CA ARG A 253 -2.44 -2.79 -22.83
C ARG A 253 -3.27 -2.41 -24.04
N SER A 254 -3.98 -3.37 -24.64
CA SER A 254 -4.90 -3.13 -25.75
C SER A 254 -6.11 -2.26 -25.35
N LEU A 255 -6.44 -2.25 -24.06
CA LEU A 255 -7.48 -1.40 -23.47
C LEU A 255 -6.95 -0.04 -23.00
N GLY A 256 -5.65 0.24 -23.18
CA GLY A 256 -5.01 1.49 -22.79
C GLY A 256 -4.38 1.47 -21.40
N PHE A 257 -4.52 0.37 -20.64
CA PHE A 257 -3.87 0.27 -19.33
C PHE A 257 -2.34 0.23 -19.48
N ARG A 258 -1.64 0.88 -18.55
CA ARG A 258 -0.17 0.95 -18.49
C ARG A 258 0.31 0.61 -17.09
N ARG A 259 1.50 0.02 -16.99
CA ARG A 259 2.00 -0.52 -15.72
C ARG A 259 2.29 0.59 -14.71
N ILE A 260 1.93 0.37 -13.43
CA ILE A 260 2.24 1.27 -12.32
C ILE A 260 3.62 0.91 -11.78
N GLY A 261 4.63 1.67 -12.19
CA GLY A 261 6.02 1.43 -11.81
C GLY A 261 6.49 0.03 -12.20
N SER A 262 7.25 -0.63 -11.31
CA SER A 262 7.64 -2.04 -11.46
C SER A 262 6.65 -3.02 -10.86
N SER A 263 5.45 -2.57 -10.47
CA SER A 263 4.47 -3.44 -9.82
C SER A 263 3.77 -4.38 -10.82
N GLN A 264 3.01 -5.32 -10.27
CA GLN A 264 2.13 -6.24 -11.02
C GLN A 264 0.85 -5.55 -11.51
N TRP A 265 0.64 -4.30 -11.11
CA TRP A 265 -0.59 -3.55 -11.34
C TRP A 265 -0.47 -2.64 -12.55
N PHE A 266 -1.59 -2.49 -13.24
CA PHE A 266 -1.76 -1.55 -14.33
C PHE A 266 -2.84 -0.55 -13.97
N ALA A 267 -2.72 0.67 -14.47
CA ALA A 267 -3.73 1.69 -14.36
C ALA A 267 -4.16 2.21 -15.74
N LEU A 268 -5.36 2.75 -15.80
CA LEU A 268 -5.90 3.54 -16.89
C LEU A 268 -6.49 4.82 -16.28
N ALA A 269 -5.93 5.96 -16.66
CA ALA A 269 -6.52 7.25 -16.35
C ALA A 269 -7.66 7.53 -17.32
N GLU A 270 -8.67 8.27 -16.87
CA GLU A 270 -9.75 8.71 -17.73
C GLU A 270 -9.46 10.06 -18.40
N ASP A 271 -8.56 10.88 -17.85
CA ASP A 271 -8.12 12.12 -18.49
C ASP A 271 -7.47 11.81 -19.85
N PRO A 272 -8.08 12.22 -20.98
CA PRO A 272 -7.56 11.92 -22.32
C PRO A 272 -6.18 12.51 -22.59
N ASN A 273 -5.75 13.52 -21.82
CA ASN A 273 -4.43 14.13 -21.93
C ASN A 273 -3.36 13.39 -21.11
N HIS A 274 -3.74 12.37 -20.34
CA HIS A 274 -2.80 11.61 -19.54
C HIS A 274 -1.84 10.82 -20.44
N ALA A 275 -0.57 10.75 -20.02
CA ALA A 275 0.50 10.14 -20.80
C ALA A 275 0.29 8.63 -21.09
N CYS A 276 -0.59 7.95 -20.35
CA CYS A 276 -0.94 6.55 -20.62
C CYS A 276 -1.62 6.34 -21.99
N HIS A 277 -2.33 7.35 -22.52
CA HIS A 277 -2.99 7.28 -23.82
C HIS A 277 -2.02 7.45 -24.99
N SER A 278 -0.95 8.23 -24.80
CA SER A 278 0.11 8.41 -25.81
C SER A 278 1.18 7.33 -25.78
N LEU A 279 1.39 6.67 -24.64
CA LEU A 279 2.39 5.61 -24.51
C LEU A 279 1.92 4.37 -25.26
N SER A 280 2.69 3.85 -26.21
CA SER A 280 2.32 2.63 -26.93
C SER A 280 2.38 1.40 -26.01
N ALA A 281 1.70 0.31 -26.39
CA ALA A 281 1.75 -0.94 -25.64
C ALA A 281 3.16 -1.58 -25.60
N ASN A 282 3.99 -1.29 -26.61
CA ASN A 282 5.35 -1.83 -26.71
C ASN A 282 6.37 -0.99 -25.93
N ASP A 283 6.09 0.30 -25.75
CA ASP A 283 6.92 1.21 -24.97
C ASP A 283 6.57 1.22 -23.47
N ASP A 284 5.47 0.54 -23.09
CA ASP A 284 5.09 0.39 -21.70
C ASP A 284 6.11 -0.44 -20.91
N PHE A 285 6.28 -0.10 -19.63
CA PHE A 285 7.33 -0.69 -18.82
C PHE A 285 7.08 -2.18 -18.57
N ASP A 286 8.09 -2.99 -18.83
CA ASP A 286 8.21 -4.35 -18.34
C ASP A 286 9.52 -4.47 -17.57
N ALA A 287 9.44 -4.95 -16.33
CA ALA A 287 10.64 -5.24 -15.57
C ALA A 287 11.45 -6.29 -16.35
N PRO A 288 12.74 -6.03 -16.66
CA PRO A 288 13.54 -7.03 -17.32
C PRO A 288 13.63 -8.23 -16.39
N LYS A 289 13.40 -9.43 -16.94
CA LYS A 289 13.64 -10.67 -16.20
C LYS A 289 15.11 -10.69 -15.80
N MET A 290 15.38 -10.78 -14.50
CA MET A 290 16.74 -11.04 -14.06
C MET A 290 16.93 -12.54 -14.05
N GLU A 291 17.91 -12.98 -14.83
CA GLU A 291 18.43 -14.33 -14.75
C GLU A 291 19.34 -14.38 -13.52
N TYR A 292 18.96 -15.22 -12.57
CA TYR A 292 19.78 -15.50 -11.41
C TYR A 292 20.16 -16.97 -11.41
N HIS A 293 21.39 -17.22 -10.98
CA HIS A 293 21.86 -18.58 -10.80
C HIS A 293 21.25 -19.14 -9.51
N THR A 294 20.43 -20.18 -9.64
CA THR A 294 19.95 -20.96 -8.51
C THR A 294 20.97 -22.03 -8.19
N ASN A 295 21.31 -22.20 -6.91
CA ASN A 295 22.20 -23.24 -6.44
C ASN A 295 21.49 -24.03 -5.32
N THR A 296 21.41 -25.35 -5.45
CA THR A 296 20.69 -26.22 -4.49
C THR A 296 21.24 -26.11 -3.08
N THR A 297 22.56 -26.07 -2.92
CA THR A 297 23.22 -25.87 -1.63
C THR A 297 22.81 -24.55 -0.98
N MET A 298 22.69 -23.49 -1.78
CA MET A 298 22.22 -22.18 -1.30
C MET A 298 20.74 -22.19 -0.92
N MET A 299 19.88 -22.87 -1.69
CA MET A 299 18.47 -23.03 -1.34
C MET A 299 18.30 -23.76 -0.01
N ASP A 300 19.09 -24.82 0.22
CA ASP A 300 19.09 -25.55 1.47
C ASP A 300 19.61 -24.69 2.63
N LEU A 301 20.66 -23.87 2.40
CA LEU A 301 21.12 -22.90 3.39
C LEU A 301 20.03 -21.88 3.75
N PHE A 302 19.35 -21.29 2.76
CA PHE A 302 18.24 -20.36 3.01
C PHE A 302 17.13 -21.00 3.84
N ARG A 303 16.75 -22.24 3.52
CA ARG A 303 15.78 -23.02 4.30
C ARG A 303 16.27 -23.21 5.74
N GLN A 304 17.53 -23.63 5.92
CA GLN A 304 18.09 -23.87 7.25
C GLN A 304 18.23 -22.60 8.10
N CYS A 305 18.54 -21.45 7.49
CA CYS A 305 18.63 -20.16 8.19
C CYS A 305 17.25 -19.65 8.61
N ARG A 306 16.21 -19.87 7.80
CA ARG A 306 14.82 -19.52 8.12
C ARG A 306 14.33 -20.15 9.42
N PHE A 307 14.73 -21.39 9.69
CA PHE A 307 14.35 -22.14 10.89
C PHE A 307 15.37 -22.08 12.04
N ALA A 308 16.50 -21.39 11.85
CA ALA A 308 17.50 -21.27 12.90
C ALA A 308 17.08 -20.24 13.96
N GLN A 309 17.26 -20.61 15.23
CA GLN A 309 16.99 -19.74 16.37
C GLN A 309 18.19 -18.84 16.65
N GLY A 310 18.03 -17.54 16.39
CA GLY A 310 19.05 -16.53 16.65
C GLY A 310 20.17 -16.45 15.62
N ASP A 311 20.92 -15.36 15.69
CA ASP A 311 21.96 -15.02 14.72
C ASP A 311 23.17 -15.93 14.76
N GLY A 312 23.60 -16.37 15.95
CA GLY A 312 24.77 -17.26 16.08
C GLY A 312 24.56 -18.60 15.37
N ALA A 313 23.38 -19.21 15.52
CA ALA A 313 23.04 -20.45 14.84
C ALA A 313 22.95 -20.29 13.32
N ARG A 314 22.49 -19.13 12.84
CA ARG A 314 22.49 -18.80 11.39
C ARG A 314 23.92 -18.66 10.88
N LEU A 315 24.77 -17.92 11.60
CA LEU A 315 26.17 -17.72 11.24
C LEU A 315 26.93 -19.03 11.16
N GLU A 316 26.79 -19.91 12.17
CA GLU A 316 27.49 -21.20 12.18
C GLU A 316 27.13 -22.04 10.95
N LYS A 317 25.85 -22.04 10.55
CA LYS A 317 25.39 -22.71 9.33
C LYS A 317 25.98 -22.08 8.07
N MET A 318 25.99 -20.75 7.98
CA MET A 318 26.59 -20.03 6.86
C MET A 318 28.09 -20.32 6.77
N GLN A 319 28.83 -20.27 7.88
CA GLN A 319 30.27 -20.53 7.91
C GLN A 319 30.61 -21.97 7.54
N ARG A 320 29.81 -22.95 7.97
CA ARG A 320 30.00 -24.36 7.61
C ARG A 320 29.87 -24.60 6.10
N ILE A 321 28.93 -23.92 5.46
CA ILE A 321 28.64 -24.12 4.03
C ILE A 321 29.50 -23.20 3.16
N LEU A 322 29.62 -21.93 3.50
CA LEU A 322 30.22 -20.88 2.66
C LEU A 322 31.63 -20.47 3.11
N GLY A 323 32.11 -20.94 4.26
CA GLY A 323 33.37 -20.47 4.84
C GLY A 323 34.63 -20.80 4.03
N SER A 324 34.57 -21.84 3.19
CA SER A 324 35.67 -22.24 2.30
C SER A 324 35.69 -21.49 0.96
N TYR A 325 34.65 -20.73 0.63
CA TYR A 325 34.53 -20.02 -0.64
C TYR A 325 35.22 -18.65 -0.57
N GLY A 326 35.90 -18.28 -1.66
CA GLY A 326 36.49 -16.96 -1.87
C GLY A 326 35.45 -15.91 -2.25
N GLU A 327 35.86 -14.64 -2.23
CA GLU A 327 34.97 -13.49 -2.48
C GLU A 327 34.39 -13.46 -3.90
N GLU A 328 35.13 -14.00 -4.87
CA GLU A 328 34.75 -14.01 -6.28
C GLU A 328 33.88 -15.20 -6.67
N ASP A 329 33.71 -16.19 -5.80
CA ASP A 329 32.94 -17.39 -6.13
C ASP A 329 31.46 -17.07 -6.41
N ASP A 330 30.93 -17.67 -7.48
CA ASP A 330 29.57 -17.40 -7.97
C ASP A 330 28.48 -17.79 -6.97
N ILE A 331 28.79 -18.68 -6.02
CA ILE A 331 27.86 -19.11 -4.96
C ILE A 331 27.29 -17.93 -4.16
N TRP A 332 28.07 -16.87 -3.96
CA TRP A 332 27.63 -15.66 -3.24
C TRP A 332 26.52 -14.91 -3.97
N THR A 333 26.51 -14.99 -5.31
CA THR A 333 25.50 -14.34 -6.16
C THR A 333 24.26 -15.21 -6.37
N SER A 334 24.28 -16.45 -5.88
CA SER A 334 23.12 -17.33 -5.95
C SER A 334 21.95 -16.74 -5.19
N ALA A 335 20.76 -16.87 -5.76
CA ALA A 335 19.58 -16.19 -5.29
C ALA A 335 18.36 -17.11 -5.22
N ASP A 336 17.42 -16.79 -4.33
CA ASP A 336 16.15 -17.51 -4.21
C ASP A 336 15.20 -17.22 -5.38
N ALA A 337 13.98 -17.76 -5.32
CA ALA A 337 12.95 -17.55 -6.33
C ALA A 337 12.52 -16.08 -6.49
N GLN A 338 12.83 -15.22 -5.53
CA GLN A 338 12.59 -13.78 -5.57
C GLN A 338 13.86 -12.99 -5.95
N GLY A 339 14.95 -13.66 -6.29
CA GLY A 339 16.24 -13.04 -6.59
C GLY A 339 16.98 -12.52 -5.35
N ASN A 340 16.55 -12.86 -4.13
CA ASN A 340 17.29 -12.47 -2.93
C ASN A 340 18.50 -13.39 -2.75
N ASN A 341 19.69 -12.80 -2.71
CA ASN A 341 20.89 -13.50 -2.26
C ASN A 341 20.99 -13.54 -0.72
N ILE A 342 22.07 -14.15 -0.22
CA ILE A 342 22.29 -14.34 1.21
C ILE A 342 22.32 -13.03 2.01
N LEU A 343 22.81 -11.93 1.43
CA LEU A 343 22.85 -10.64 2.13
C LEU A 343 21.45 -10.02 2.26
N HIS A 344 20.61 -10.12 1.24
CA HIS A 344 19.21 -9.71 1.32
C HIS A 344 18.47 -10.48 2.43
N GLN A 345 18.67 -11.80 2.46
CA GLN A 345 18.06 -12.68 3.46
C GLN A 345 18.55 -12.35 4.89
N ALA A 346 19.87 -12.17 5.09
CA ALA A 346 20.41 -11.79 6.38
C ALA A 346 19.89 -10.44 6.85
N ALA A 347 19.85 -9.44 5.96
CA ALA A 347 19.37 -8.10 6.28
C ALA A 347 17.86 -8.07 6.61
N GLY A 348 17.03 -8.78 5.84
CA GLY A 348 15.57 -8.86 6.09
C GLY A 348 15.20 -9.63 7.37
N ASN A 349 16.11 -10.47 7.87
CA ASN A 349 15.96 -11.21 9.13
C ASN A 349 16.58 -10.50 10.34
N GLU A 350 17.05 -9.25 10.18
CA GLU A 350 17.70 -8.47 11.24
C GLU A 350 18.99 -9.11 11.77
N SER A 351 19.64 -9.97 10.96
CA SER A 351 20.77 -10.77 11.44
C SER A 351 22.11 -10.03 11.38
N LEU A 352 22.38 -9.17 12.36
CA LEU A 352 23.54 -8.29 12.40
C LEU A 352 24.86 -9.03 12.17
N ILE A 353 25.12 -10.10 12.94
CA ILE A 353 26.39 -10.82 12.88
C ILE A 353 26.57 -11.50 11.50
N CYS A 354 25.47 -11.98 10.92
CA CYS A 354 25.50 -12.55 9.57
C CYS A 354 25.79 -11.47 8.52
N VAL A 355 25.17 -10.29 8.62
CA VAL A 355 25.41 -9.17 7.69
C VAL A 355 26.87 -8.72 7.75
N GLU A 356 27.43 -8.53 8.95
CA GLU A 356 28.86 -8.18 9.15
C GLU A 356 29.78 -9.23 8.51
N TRP A 357 29.53 -10.50 8.80
CA TRP A 357 30.33 -11.60 8.26
C TRP A 357 30.25 -11.68 6.73
N ILE A 358 29.05 -11.60 6.15
CA ILE A 358 28.86 -11.64 4.68
C ILE A 358 29.58 -10.46 4.03
N LEU A 359 29.45 -9.25 4.57
CA LEU A 359 30.13 -8.07 4.02
C LEU A 359 31.66 -8.16 4.15
N SER A 360 32.18 -8.81 5.19
CA SER A 360 33.61 -9.07 5.33
C SER A 360 34.16 -10.06 4.30
N LYS A 361 33.30 -10.95 3.78
CA LYS A 361 33.66 -12.01 2.83
C LYS A 361 33.39 -11.64 1.38
N CYS A 362 32.30 -10.95 1.10
CA CYS A 362 31.88 -10.60 -0.24
C CYS A 362 31.23 -9.21 -0.29
N PRO A 363 32.02 -8.11 -0.18
CA PRO A 363 31.51 -6.74 -0.15
C PRO A 363 30.67 -6.35 -1.36
N ARG A 364 30.91 -6.97 -2.54
CA ARG A 364 30.19 -6.71 -3.79
C ARG A 364 28.67 -6.94 -3.68
N LEU A 365 28.24 -7.81 -2.76
CA LEU A 365 26.81 -8.07 -2.55
C LEU A 365 26.04 -6.83 -2.05
N TRP A 366 26.70 -5.85 -1.44
CA TRP A 366 26.04 -4.61 -1.01
C TRP A 366 25.25 -3.95 -2.14
N LYS A 367 25.82 -3.89 -3.36
CA LYS A 367 25.18 -3.23 -4.51
C LYS A 367 24.35 -4.17 -5.39
N SER A 368 24.33 -5.46 -5.06
CA SER A 368 23.53 -6.45 -5.80
C SER A 368 22.05 -6.12 -5.69
N ARG A 369 21.24 -6.52 -6.68
CA ARG A 369 19.80 -6.27 -6.67
C ARG A 369 19.00 -7.56 -6.84
N ASN A 370 17.97 -7.72 -6.02
CA ASN A 370 17.02 -8.84 -6.10
C ASN A 370 16.02 -8.68 -7.26
N GLY A 371 15.09 -9.65 -7.40
CA GLY A 371 14.06 -9.70 -8.46
C GLY A 371 13.25 -8.41 -8.59
N GLU A 372 13.00 -7.78 -7.44
CA GLU A 372 12.29 -6.51 -7.31
C GLU A 372 13.18 -5.28 -7.56
N ARG A 373 14.42 -5.48 -8.01
CA ARG A 373 15.44 -4.45 -8.20
C ARG A 373 15.80 -3.73 -6.91
N GLU A 374 15.70 -4.38 -5.75
CA GLU A 374 16.09 -3.81 -4.46
C GLU A 374 17.51 -4.24 -4.11
N THR A 375 18.31 -3.32 -3.59
CA THR A 375 19.54 -3.67 -2.86
C THR A 375 19.21 -4.35 -1.53
N PRO A 376 20.17 -5.00 -0.85
CA PRO A 376 19.96 -5.51 0.50
C PRO A 376 19.45 -4.46 1.49
N LEU A 377 19.92 -3.20 1.37
CA LEU A 377 19.42 -2.07 2.17
C LEU A 377 17.94 -1.80 1.87
N GLU A 378 17.60 -1.62 0.59
CA GLU A 378 16.22 -1.32 0.17
C GLU A 378 15.25 -2.46 0.53
N CYS A 379 15.68 -3.72 0.37
CA CYS A 379 14.93 -4.91 0.75
C CYS A 379 14.70 -4.96 2.28
N CYS A 380 15.73 -4.67 3.07
CA CYS A 380 15.65 -4.57 4.53
C CYS A 380 14.67 -3.47 4.96
N GLU A 381 14.75 -2.28 4.36
CA GLU A 381 13.81 -1.17 4.58
C GLU A 381 12.38 -1.56 4.18
N ALA A 382 12.17 -2.22 3.04
CA ALA A 382 10.86 -2.63 2.56
C ALA A 382 10.19 -3.69 3.45
N VAL A 383 10.93 -4.70 3.92
CA VAL A 383 10.41 -5.72 4.85
C VAL A 383 9.98 -5.08 6.16
N HIS A 384 10.78 -4.15 6.68
CA HIS A 384 10.50 -3.49 7.94
C HIS A 384 9.40 -2.45 7.85
N GLU A 385 9.29 -1.76 6.72
CA GLU A 385 8.16 -0.89 6.45
C GLU A 385 6.86 -1.68 6.47
N LYS A 386 6.83 -2.90 5.90
CA LYS A 386 5.67 -3.80 5.99
C LYS A 386 5.35 -4.18 7.44
N ARG A 387 6.36 -4.48 8.27
CA ARG A 387 6.18 -4.79 9.71
C ARG A 387 5.71 -3.57 10.51
N ARG A 388 6.17 -2.37 10.15
CA ARG A 388 5.76 -1.11 10.79
C ARG A 388 4.29 -0.81 10.52
N THR A 389 3.85 -1.05 9.29
CA THR A 389 2.52 -0.67 8.83
C THR A 389 1.46 -1.74 9.10
N HIS A 390 1.86 -3.02 9.16
CA HIS A 390 0.94 -4.16 9.27
C HIS A 390 1.37 -5.18 10.31
N PHE A 391 0.36 -5.87 10.84
CA PHE A 391 0.49 -7.13 11.56
C PHE A 391 -0.24 -8.23 10.77
N TRP A 392 0.42 -9.37 10.61
CA TRP A 392 -0.14 -10.56 9.97
C TRP A 392 -0.55 -11.54 11.07
N GLY A 393 -1.87 -11.72 11.26
CA GLY A 393 -2.44 -12.64 12.24
C GLY A 393 -3.34 -13.65 11.55
N GLY A 394 -2.79 -14.82 11.19
CA GLY A 394 -3.52 -15.81 10.40
C GLY A 394 -3.90 -15.27 9.01
N ASN A 395 -5.20 -15.27 8.69
CA ASN A 395 -5.74 -14.75 7.43
C ASN A 395 -6.02 -13.24 7.46
N LEU A 396 -5.81 -12.57 8.60
CA LEU A 396 -6.12 -11.15 8.76
C LEU A 396 -4.84 -10.30 8.71
N THR A 397 -4.87 -9.25 7.90
CA THR A 397 -3.87 -8.17 7.93
C THR A 397 -4.48 -7.01 8.69
N LEU A 398 -3.82 -6.54 9.76
CA LEU A 398 -4.26 -5.40 10.55
C LEU A 398 -3.30 -4.23 10.36
N ALA A 399 -3.83 -3.07 9.97
CA ALA A 399 -3.08 -1.82 9.97
C ALA A 399 -2.69 -1.44 11.41
N ARG A 400 -1.39 -1.32 11.71
CA ARG A 400 -0.88 -1.02 13.07
C ARG A 400 0.14 0.11 13.12
N SER A 401 0.17 0.96 12.09
CA SER A 401 1.15 2.06 11.98
C SER A 401 1.19 2.95 13.23
N ASP A 402 0.04 3.18 13.86
CA ASP A 402 -0.06 4.02 15.05
C ASP A 402 0.52 3.36 16.31
N GLU A 403 0.64 2.03 16.36
CA GLU A 403 1.21 1.27 17.48
C GLU A 403 2.73 1.17 17.43
N PHE A 404 3.35 1.66 16.35
CA PHE A 404 4.79 1.57 16.16
C PHE A 404 5.56 2.20 17.34
N ALA A 405 6.45 1.43 17.95
CA ALA A 405 7.28 1.87 19.09
C ALA A 405 8.76 2.10 18.70
N GLY A 406 9.05 2.02 17.41
CA GLY A 406 10.42 1.99 16.89
C GLY A 406 10.87 0.56 16.54
N TYR A 407 11.87 0.49 15.68
CA TYR A 407 12.51 -0.77 15.31
C TYR A 407 13.41 -1.31 16.41
N SER A 408 13.74 -2.60 16.30
CA SER A 408 14.71 -3.28 17.18
C SER A 408 16.09 -2.64 17.08
N GLU A 409 16.92 -2.84 18.12
CA GLU A 409 18.30 -2.35 18.09
C GLU A 409 19.14 -3.04 17.01
N ASP A 410 18.91 -4.34 16.78
CA ASP A 410 19.67 -5.09 15.78
C ASP A 410 19.33 -4.65 14.36
N TYR A 411 18.06 -4.35 14.07
CA TYR A 411 17.70 -3.71 12.83
C TYR A 411 18.38 -2.35 12.64
N VAL A 412 18.40 -1.50 13.67
CA VAL A 412 19.08 -0.20 13.60
C VAL A 412 20.57 -0.37 13.31
N LYS A 413 21.23 -1.35 13.91
CA LYS A 413 22.64 -1.66 13.64
C LYS A 413 22.84 -2.19 12.22
N VAL A 414 21.97 -3.07 11.72
CA VAL A 414 21.98 -3.54 10.32
C VAL A 414 21.82 -2.37 9.35
N LEU A 415 20.91 -1.43 9.62
CA LEU A 415 20.75 -0.22 8.80
C LEU A 415 22.00 0.66 8.84
N CYS A 416 22.61 0.88 10.02
CA CYS A 416 23.87 1.64 10.12
C CYS A 416 24.95 1.02 9.22
N LEU A 417 25.11 -0.30 9.30
CA LEU A 417 26.10 -1.04 8.53
C LEU A 417 25.84 -0.94 7.01
N LEU A 418 24.61 -1.19 6.57
CA LEU A 418 24.23 -1.14 5.15
C LEU A 418 24.18 0.29 4.57
N LYS A 419 24.08 1.32 5.42
CA LYS A 419 24.22 2.73 5.04
C LYS A 419 25.67 3.22 5.11
N GLY A 420 26.62 2.41 5.58
CA GLY A 420 28.02 2.80 5.74
C GLY A 420 28.27 3.82 6.85
N MET A 421 27.49 3.76 7.93
CA MET A 421 27.61 4.69 9.05
C MET A 421 28.64 4.17 10.07
N GLU A 422 29.85 4.74 10.08
CA GLU A 422 30.93 4.29 10.98
C GLU A 422 30.70 4.70 12.45
N LYS A 423 30.23 5.93 12.69
CA LYS A 423 30.08 6.51 14.05
C LYS A 423 28.78 7.32 14.15
N PRO A 424 27.61 6.66 14.09
CA PRO A 424 26.32 7.35 14.17
C PRO A 424 26.18 8.08 15.51
N GLN A 425 25.72 9.34 15.48
CA GLN A 425 25.38 10.04 16.72
C GLN A 425 24.10 9.47 17.33
N LYS A 426 23.85 9.74 18.61
CA LYS A 426 22.62 9.31 19.29
C LYS A 426 21.34 9.72 18.54
N ILE A 427 21.33 10.92 17.93
CA ILE A 427 20.18 11.38 17.14
C ILE A 427 20.01 10.58 15.85
N ASP A 428 21.09 10.13 15.21
CA ASP A 428 21.02 9.32 14.00
C ASP A 428 20.43 7.94 14.31
N LEU A 429 20.85 7.33 15.42
CA LEU A 429 20.27 6.08 15.91
C LEU A 429 18.78 6.21 16.19
N LEU A 430 18.34 7.33 16.81
CA LEU A 430 16.91 7.59 17.03
C LEU A 430 16.15 7.80 15.72
N ARG A 431 16.75 8.49 14.74
CA ARG A 431 16.16 8.69 13.41
C ARG A 431 15.98 7.35 12.70
N LEU A 432 16.96 6.46 12.73
CA LEU A 432 16.83 5.11 12.17
C LEU A 432 15.78 4.30 12.94
N LYS A 433 15.83 4.29 14.28
CA LYS A 433 14.88 3.59 15.14
C LYS A 433 13.44 3.95 14.82
N TYR A 434 13.16 5.22 14.55
CA TYR A 434 11.80 5.71 14.28
C TYR A 434 11.49 5.91 12.79
N GLY A 435 12.32 5.35 11.90
CA GLY A 435 12.08 5.34 10.45
C GLY A 435 12.08 6.72 9.78
N CYS A 436 12.86 7.67 10.31
CA CYS A 436 13.10 8.97 9.67
C CYS A 436 13.87 8.77 8.36
N THR A 437 13.31 9.26 7.25
CA THR A 437 13.96 9.23 5.93
C THR A 437 14.54 10.58 5.51
N CYS A 438 14.12 11.68 6.12
CA CYS A 438 14.63 13.02 5.79
C CYS A 438 15.95 13.37 6.49
N GLY A 439 16.38 12.59 7.48
CA GLY A 439 17.55 12.89 8.30
C GLY A 439 17.39 14.12 9.20
N GLN A 440 16.19 14.71 9.32
CA GLN A 440 15.95 15.96 10.05
C GLN A 440 14.90 15.84 11.16
N CYS A 441 14.23 14.69 11.33
CA CYS A 441 13.20 14.55 12.37
C CYS A 441 13.73 14.92 13.76
N LEU A 442 12.97 15.75 14.46
CA LEU A 442 13.20 16.12 15.85
C LEU A 442 13.01 14.89 16.73
N LYS A 443 14.05 14.56 17.51
CA LYS A 443 14.14 13.32 18.32
C LYS A 443 13.91 12.03 17.51
N GLY A 444 14.05 12.09 16.19
CA GLY A 444 13.79 10.97 15.27
C GLY A 444 12.32 10.77 14.90
N ILE A 445 11.37 11.38 15.61
CA ILE A 445 9.93 11.11 15.46
C ILE A 445 9.18 12.18 14.65
N LEU A 446 9.40 13.47 14.95
CA LEU A 446 8.60 14.57 14.41
C LEU A 446 9.32 15.18 13.21
N SER A 447 8.76 14.99 12.01
CA SER A 447 9.36 15.54 10.79
C SER A 447 9.20 17.06 10.70
N SER A 448 10.05 17.70 9.90
CA SER A 448 10.00 19.15 9.68
C SER A 448 8.64 19.60 9.14
N ARG A 449 8.06 18.82 8.21
CA ARG A 449 6.74 19.10 7.63
C ARG A 449 5.61 18.91 8.64
N MET A 450 5.61 17.81 9.39
CA MET A 450 4.61 17.58 10.44
C MET A 450 4.68 18.68 11.51
N ARG A 451 5.89 19.08 11.91
CA ARG A 451 6.10 20.19 12.85
C ARG A 451 5.48 21.49 12.34
N TYR A 452 5.71 21.82 11.05
CA TYR A 452 5.18 23.02 10.43
C TYR A 452 3.64 23.04 10.45
N ILE A 453 2.99 21.94 10.04
CA ILE A 453 1.52 21.86 10.00
C ILE A 453 0.89 21.79 11.39
N LEU A 454 1.55 21.18 12.38
CA LEU A 454 1.09 21.21 13.78
C LEU A 454 1.16 22.63 14.33
N GLN A 455 2.25 23.35 14.04
CA GLN A 455 2.41 24.74 14.49
C GLN A 455 1.33 25.62 13.86
N ALA A 456 1.15 25.54 12.53
CA ALA A 456 0.13 26.31 11.82
C ALA A 456 -1.29 25.98 12.32
N THR A 457 -1.56 24.72 12.64
CA THR A 457 -2.84 24.31 13.23
C THR A 457 -3.03 24.91 14.62
N ALA A 458 -2.01 24.83 15.49
CA ALA A 458 -2.09 25.40 16.83
C ALA A 458 -2.34 26.92 16.79
N GLU A 459 -1.62 27.66 15.94
CA GLU A 459 -1.81 29.11 15.75
C GLU A 459 -3.19 29.45 15.19
N ARG A 460 -3.67 28.67 14.22
CA ARG A 460 -5.02 28.83 13.66
C ARG A 460 -6.11 28.61 14.71
N GLU A 461 -6.02 27.52 15.46
CA GLU A 461 -7.02 27.22 16.49
C GLU A 461 -6.96 28.25 17.61
N ARG A 462 -5.77 28.68 18.06
CA ARG A 462 -5.60 29.82 18.96
C ARG A 462 -6.36 31.06 18.48
N TYR A 463 -6.15 31.44 17.22
CA TYR A 463 -6.78 32.61 16.63
C TYR A 463 -8.31 32.49 16.65
N LYS A 464 -8.88 31.34 16.26
CA LYS A 464 -10.35 31.13 16.32
C LYS A 464 -10.92 31.28 17.73
N LEU A 465 -10.18 30.84 18.75
CA LEU A 465 -10.60 30.96 20.14
C LEU A 465 -10.66 32.44 20.60
N ASP A 466 -9.85 33.35 20.05
CA ASP A 466 -9.95 34.80 20.33
C ASP A 466 -11.25 35.42 19.83
N PHE A 467 -11.79 34.90 18.71
CA PHE A 467 -13.07 35.34 18.16
C PHE A 467 -14.25 34.57 18.74
N TRP A 468 -14.04 33.75 19.78
CA TRP A 468 -15.09 32.96 20.43
C TRP A 468 -15.80 31.98 19.50
N VAL A 469 -15.16 31.62 18.38
CA VAL A 469 -15.69 30.64 17.45
C VAL A 469 -15.17 29.28 17.88
N CYS A 470 -16.02 28.49 18.52
CA CYS A 470 -15.72 27.09 18.73
C CYS A 470 -15.77 26.35 17.39
N PRO A 471 -14.65 25.80 16.89
CA PRO A 471 -14.75 24.83 15.83
C PRO A 471 -15.57 23.66 16.38
N VAL A 472 -16.66 23.30 15.69
CA VAL A 472 -17.44 22.10 16.00
C VAL A 472 -16.52 20.89 16.14
N GLN A 473 -15.48 20.83 15.31
CA GLN A 473 -14.43 19.82 15.31
C GLN A 473 -13.68 19.76 16.66
N LEU A 474 -13.29 20.89 17.26
CA LEU A 474 -12.58 20.89 18.53
C LEU A 474 -13.41 20.26 19.65
N ARG A 475 -14.74 20.46 19.65
CA ARG A 475 -15.64 19.83 20.63
C ARG A 475 -15.72 18.31 20.47
N MET A 476 -15.54 17.81 19.25
CA MET A 476 -15.58 16.36 18.98
C MET A 476 -14.38 15.63 19.57
N TYR A 477 -13.25 16.33 19.75
CA TYR A 477 -12.00 15.74 20.21
C TYR A 477 -11.69 16.00 21.69
N LEU A 478 -12.41 16.92 22.32
CA LEU A 478 -12.28 17.20 23.75
C LEU A 478 -13.22 16.31 24.59
N PRO A 479 -12.81 15.89 25.80
CA PRO A 479 -13.68 15.17 26.73
C PRO A 479 -14.99 15.91 26.99
N LEU A 480 -16.10 15.17 27.17
CA LEU A 480 -17.43 15.74 27.41
C LEU A 480 -17.44 16.73 28.59
N THR A 481 -16.66 16.45 29.63
CA THR A 481 -16.50 17.31 30.81
C THR A 481 -15.90 18.67 30.46
N VAL A 482 -14.93 18.72 29.53
CA VAL A 482 -14.32 19.95 29.03
C VAL A 482 -15.28 20.66 28.07
N THR A 483 -15.90 19.92 27.16
CA THR A 483 -16.85 20.45 26.18
C THR A 483 -18.10 21.08 26.81
N ALA A 484 -18.63 20.48 27.88
CA ALA A 484 -19.77 21.02 28.62
C ALA A 484 -19.41 22.38 29.25
N LYS A 485 -18.24 22.46 29.90
CA LYS A 485 -17.80 23.69 30.56
C LYS A 485 -17.37 24.78 29.57
N LEU A 486 -16.88 24.41 28.38
CA LEU A 486 -16.66 25.38 27.29
C LEU A 486 -17.94 26.13 26.90
N ARG A 487 -19.15 25.62 27.17
CA ARG A 487 -20.39 26.36 26.90
C ARG A 487 -20.68 27.44 27.94
N THR A 488 -20.19 27.27 29.16
CA THR A 488 -20.59 28.07 30.32
C THR A 488 -19.49 28.98 30.85
N ASP A 489 -18.22 28.65 30.61
CA ASP A 489 -17.08 29.33 31.24
C ASP A 489 -16.05 29.83 30.21
N ARG A 490 -15.95 31.17 30.14
CA ARG A 490 -15.00 31.89 29.26
C ARG A 490 -13.55 31.73 29.68
N SER A 491 -13.27 31.41 30.94
CA SER A 491 -11.89 31.20 31.40
C SER A 491 -11.27 29.97 30.72
N ILE A 492 -12.07 28.93 30.49
CA ILE A 492 -11.63 27.69 29.85
C ILE A 492 -11.22 27.94 28.40
N TRP A 493 -11.94 28.81 27.68
CA TRP A 493 -11.56 29.24 26.32
C TRP A 493 -10.16 29.82 26.26
N ARG A 494 -9.88 30.77 27.16
CA ARG A 494 -8.55 31.40 27.27
C ARG A 494 -7.49 30.37 27.65
N GLY A 495 -7.85 29.43 28.53
CA GLY A 495 -6.97 28.34 28.91
C GLY A 495 -6.57 27.47 27.71
N ILE A 496 -7.55 26.97 26.96
CA ILE A 496 -7.27 26.15 25.78
C ILE A 496 -6.48 26.96 24.73
N GLY A 497 -6.79 28.25 24.57
CA GLY A 497 -6.00 29.18 23.76
C GLY A 497 -4.53 29.21 24.18
N ALA A 498 -4.26 29.46 25.46
CA ALA A 498 -2.89 29.49 25.99
C ALA A 498 -2.14 28.16 25.81
N LEU A 499 -2.84 27.02 25.86
CA LEU A 499 -2.27 25.70 25.56
C LEU A 499 -1.88 25.57 24.07
N PHE A 500 -2.74 26.00 23.14
CA PHE A 500 -2.38 26.03 21.72
C PHE A 500 -1.17 26.92 21.45
N ASP A 501 -1.11 28.11 22.06
CA ASP A 501 0.07 28.98 21.98
C ASP A 501 1.32 28.30 22.52
N SER A 502 1.19 27.56 23.63
CA SER A 502 2.30 26.84 24.23
C SER A 502 2.81 25.68 23.37
N PHE A 503 1.91 24.97 22.69
CA PHE A 503 2.28 23.98 21.69
C PHE A 503 2.97 24.61 20.49
N ALA A 504 2.45 25.71 19.96
CA ALA A 504 3.09 26.44 18.86
C ALA A 504 4.49 26.93 19.28
N ASN A 505 4.64 27.45 20.50
CA ASN A 505 5.92 27.85 21.07
C ASN A 505 6.91 26.68 21.21
N CYS A 506 6.46 25.50 21.65
CA CYS A 506 7.30 24.31 21.66
C CYS A 506 7.84 23.99 20.27
N LEU A 507 6.96 23.97 19.27
CA LEU A 507 7.29 23.62 17.89
C LEU A 507 8.25 24.65 17.25
N ARG A 508 8.07 25.95 17.50
CA ARG A 508 8.98 27.02 17.05
C ARG A 508 10.37 26.91 17.66
N ASN A 509 10.49 26.39 18.88
CA ASN A 509 11.74 26.27 19.63
C ASN A 509 12.37 24.87 19.51
N ASP A 510 12.04 24.10 18.47
CA ASP A 510 12.55 22.75 18.24
C ASP A 510 12.35 21.80 19.44
N LYS A 511 11.25 21.98 20.19
CA LYS A 511 10.82 21.09 21.28
C LYS A 511 9.62 20.28 20.86
N LEU A 512 9.59 19.01 21.26
CA LEU A 512 8.38 18.21 21.12
C LEU A 512 7.26 18.84 21.96
N PRO A 513 6.03 18.92 21.45
CA PRO A 513 4.89 19.34 22.26
C PRO A 513 4.53 18.16 23.16
N THR A 514 5.18 18.03 24.30
CA THR A 514 4.82 17.08 25.36
C THR A 514 4.10 17.83 26.48
N THR A 515 3.38 17.14 27.36
CA THR A 515 2.75 17.77 28.53
C THR A 515 3.76 18.60 29.33
N LYS A 516 4.95 18.04 29.58
CA LYS A 516 6.04 18.73 30.28
C LYS A 516 6.47 20.01 29.56
N ASN A 517 6.80 19.92 28.28
CA ASN A 517 7.32 21.08 27.54
C ASN A 517 6.24 22.16 27.36
N ALA A 518 5.00 21.77 27.09
CA ALA A 518 3.88 22.70 26.97
C ALA A 518 3.58 23.40 28.30
N MET A 519 3.61 22.67 29.42
CA MET A 519 3.47 23.24 30.76
C MET A 519 4.60 24.21 31.10
N GLU A 520 5.85 23.89 30.74
CA GLU A 520 6.99 24.81 30.89
C GLU A 520 6.79 26.10 30.10
N MET A 521 6.31 26.00 28.84
CA MET A 521 5.99 27.18 28.01
C MET A 521 4.82 27.99 28.58
N CYS A 522 3.76 27.32 29.05
CA CYS A 522 2.62 27.95 29.71
C CYS A 522 3.05 28.77 30.93
N LYS A 523 3.85 28.16 31.82
CA LYS A 523 4.34 28.80 33.05
C LYS A 523 5.26 30.00 32.77
N ALA A 524 5.98 29.96 31.66
CA ALA A 524 6.80 31.09 31.22
C ALA A 524 5.97 32.24 30.62
N SER A 525 4.70 31.99 30.27
CA SER A 525 3.78 33.01 29.77
C SER A 525 3.06 33.73 30.91
N ASN A 526 2.88 35.05 30.78
CA ASN A 526 2.12 35.86 31.75
C ASN A 526 0.60 35.57 31.74
N GLU A 527 0.11 34.76 30.80
CA GLU A 527 -1.32 34.45 30.63
C GLU A 527 -1.84 33.36 31.60
N TRP A 528 -0.94 32.68 32.32
CA TRP A 528 -1.26 31.54 33.19
C TRP A 528 -1.85 31.89 34.58
N VAL A 529 -2.02 33.18 34.91
CA VAL A 529 -1.84 33.61 36.32
C VAL A 529 -3.10 33.66 37.23
N SER A 530 -4.37 33.55 36.81
CA SER A 530 -5.45 33.64 37.84
C SER A 530 -6.67 32.73 37.78
N ASN A 531 -7.19 32.33 36.60
CA ASN A 531 -8.45 31.57 36.55
C ASN A 531 -8.37 30.26 35.75
N THR A 532 -7.31 30.06 34.98
CA THR A 532 -7.10 28.89 34.11
C THR A 532 -6.26 27.80 34.76
N ARG A 533 -5.42 28.17 35.74
CA ARG A 533 -4.51 27.27 36.45
C ARG A 533 -5.23 26.13 37.16
N ASP A 534 -6.35 26.40 37.82
CA ASP A 534 -7.08 25.39 38.59
C ASP A 534 -7.79 24.37 37.70
N TYR A 535 -8.04 24.73 36.43
CA TYR A 535 -8.75 23.89 35.47
C TYR A 535 -7.83 23.19 34.45
N LEU A 536 -6.69 23.81 34.11
CA LEU A 536 -5.69 23.28 33.17
C LEU A 536 -4.45 22.69 33.86
N GLY A 537 -4.34 22.81 35.17
CA GLY A 537 -3.19 22.31 35.94
C GLY A 537 -3.10 20.78 35.98
N GLY A 538 -4.13 20.06 35.54
CA GLY A 538 -4.13 18.61 35.41
C GLY A 538 -3.51 18.16 34.09
N ASP A 539 -2.63 17.16 34.16
CA ASP A 539 -1.99 16.55 32.98
C ASP A 539 -3.02 16.05 31.95
N GLU A 540 -4.19 15.61 32.40
CA GLU A 540 -5.30 15.12 31.56
C GLU A 540 -5.82 16.16 30.56
N THR A 541 -6.01 17.41 30.99
CA THR A 541 -6.53 18.45 30.09
C THR A 541 -5.50 18.80 29.02
N ILE A 542 -4.20 18.86 29.38
CA ILE A 542 -3.12 19.12 28.43
C ILE A 542 -3.01 17.97 27.43
N GLN A 543 -3.11 16.72 27.91
CA GLN A 543 -3.14 15.54 27.04
C GLN A 543 -4.34 15.55 26.10
N ALA A 544 -5.53 15.96 26.57
CA ALA A 544 -6.73 16.07 25.76
C ALA A 544 -6.59 17.13 24.66
N VAL A 545 -6.12 18.35 25.00
CA VAL A 545 -5.90 19.41 24.01
C VAL A 545 -4.77 19.04 23.05
N GLY A 546 -3.71 18.40 23.54
CA GLY A 546 -2.63 17.86 22.70
C GLY A 546 -3.15 16.81 21.70
N SER A 547 -3.95 15.85 22.17
CA SER A 547 -4.60 14.86 21.30
C SER A 547 -5.50 15.54 20.26
N ALA A 548 -6.30 16.53 20.67
CA ALA A 548 -7.15 17.29 19.77
C ALA A 548 -6.34 18.07 18.70
N LEU A 549 -5.18 18.63 19.05
CA LEU A 549 -4.28 19.27 18.08
C LEU A 549 -3.85 18.29 16.99
N PHE A 550 -3.43 17.08 17.37
CA PHE A 550 -3.03 16.05 16.40
C PHE A 550 -4.20 15.56 15.54
N GLU A 551 -5.38 15.33 16.12
CA GLU A 551 -6.59 14.94 15.37
C GLU A 551 -7.00 16.02 14.35
N LEU A 552 -7.08 17.28 14.77
CA LEU A 552 -7.42 18.41 13.90
C LEU A 552 -6.41 18.56 12.77
N THR A 553 -5.12 18.45 13.09
CA THR A 553 -4.05 18.57 12.08
C THR A 553 -4.15 17.43 11.07
N MET A 554 -4.32 16.19 11.55
CA MET A 554 -4.48 15.03 10.69
C MET A 554 -5.71 15.17 9.78
N GLU A 555 -6.85 15.62 10.32
CA GLU A 555 -8.07 15.86 9.56
C GLU A 555 -7.87 16.90 8.46
N TYR A 556 -7.35 18.09 8.81
CA TYR A 556 -7.11 19.14 7.83
C TYR A 556 -6.10 18.75 6.75
N TRP A 557 -5.06 18.02 7.15
CA TRP A 557 -3.99 17.58 6.26
C TRP A 557 -4.45 16.50 5.27
N VAL A 558 -5.11 15.46 5.77
CA VAL A 558 -5.49 14.30 4.95
C VAL A 558 -6.70 14.59 4.07
N GLN A 559 -7.68 15.37 4.56
CA GLN A 559 -8.85 15.78 3.75
C GLN A 559 -8.48 16.83 2.70
N GLY A 560 -7.28 17.40 2.75
CA GLY A 560 -6.79 18.33 1.73
C GLY A 560 -7.68 19.57 1.58
N SER A 561 -8.24 20.09 2.68
CA SER A 561 -9.13 21.26 2.59
C SER A 561 -8.38 22.40 1.90
N GLU A 562 -8.87 22.85 0.76
CA GLU A 562 -8.15 23.75 -0.15
C GLU A 562 -7.67 25.03 0.56
N ALA A 563 -8.43 25.49 1.56
CA ALA A 563 -8.06 26.62 2.42
C ALA A 563 -6.88 26.32 3.36
N PHE A 564 -6.85 25.15 4.02
CA PHE A 564 -5.71 24.74 4.85
C PHE A 564 -4.48 24.44 4.00
N THR A 565 -4.68 23.79 2.86
CA THR A 565 -3.65 23.52 1.87
C THR A 565 -3.05 24.81 1.33
N ARG A 566 -3.85 25.83 0.97
CA ARG A 566 -3.33 27.15 0.57
C ARG A 566 -2.57 27.87 1.69
N MET A 567 -3.03 27.75 2.93
CA MET A 567 -2.37 28.37 4.09
C MET A 567 -1.05 27.67 4.47
N CYS A 568 -0.99 26.35 4.35
CA CYS A 568 0.15 25.54 4.79
C CYS A 568 1.13 25.17 3.66
N LEU A 569 0.77 25.30 2.38
CA LEU A 569 1.66 25.07 1.24
C LEU A 569 2.36 26.35 0.76
N SER A 570 2.87 27.14 1.71
CA SER A 570 3.84 28.20 1.40
C SER A 570 5.09 27.61 0.72
N ASP A 571 5.87 28.44 0.04
CA ASP A 571 7.16 28.02 -0.52
C ASP A 571 8.09 27.47 0.57
N ASP A 572 7.98 27.99 1.80
CA ASP A 572 8.68 27.47 2.98
C ASP A 572 8.35 26.00 3.24
N PHE A 573 7.07 25.62 3.22
CA PHE A 573 6.66 24.23 3.42
C PHE A 573 7.15 23.32 2.29
N ARG A 574 7.05 23.79 1.04
CA ARG A 574 7.50 23.02 -0.14
C ARG A 574 9.00 22.78 -0.10
N GLY A 575 9.77 23.73 0.45
CA GLY A 575 11.21 23.60 0.69
C GLY A 575 11.60 22.60 1.78
N LEU A 576 10.67 22.20 2.66
CA LEU A 576 10.95 21.21 3.69
C LEU A 576 11.09 19.80 3.09
N PRO A 577 12.03 18.98 3.59
CA PRO A 577 12.25 17.64 3.06
C PRO A 577 11.05 16.72 3.37
N VAL A 578 10.71 15.87 2.40
CA VAL A 578 9.72 14.80 2.58
C VAL A 578 10.28 13.77 3.55
N CYS A 579 9.46 13.33 4.50
CA CYS A 579 9.82 12.28 5.43
C CYS A 579 8.73 11.20 5.49
N ARG A 580 9.14 9.96 5.73
CA ARG A 580 8.22 8.87 6.06
C ARG A 580 7.33 9.20 7.26
N ASN A 581 7.80 10.00 8.21
CA ASN A 581 7.03 10.38 9.40
C ASN A 581 6.10 11.58 9.17
N ASP A 582 6.00 12.14 7.96
CA ASP A 582 5.17 13.33 7.68
C ASP A 582 3.69 13.13 8.02
N ASP A 583 3.21 11.89 7.98
CA ASP A 583 1.80 11.57 8.14
C ASP A 583 1.54 10.60 9.31
N GLU A 584 2.55 10.31 10.14
CA GLU A 584 2.44 9.34 11.23
C GLU A 584 1.94 10.00 12.53
N PHE A 585 0.79 10.69 12.45
CA PHE A 585 0.25 11.49 13.55
C PHE A 585 -0.05 10.66 14.80
N GLY A 586 -0.66 9.47 14.66
CA GLY A 586 -0.97 8.61 15.80
C GLY A 586 0.28 8.13 16.52
N PHE A 587 1.29 7.74 15.76
CA PHE A 587 2.62 7.43 16.26
C PHE A 587 3.23 8.61 17.04
N VAL A 588 3.33 9.78 16.42
CA VAL A 588 4.00 10.95 17.03
C VAL A 588 3.22 11.47 18.25
N SER A 589 1.89 11.49 18.19
CA SER A 589 1.02 11.85 19.32
C SER A 589 1.28 10.95 20.53
N GLY A 590 1.32 9.62 20.32
CA GLY A 590 1.67 8.67 21.38
C GLY A 590 3.06 8.89 21.96
N MET A 591 4.04 9.17 21.09
CA MET A 591 5.41 9.48 21.53
C MET A 591 5.54 10.81 22.28
N CYS A 592 4.59 11.73 22.10
CA CYS A 592 4.47 12.97 22.88
C CYS A 592 3.77 12.78 24.24
N GLY A 593 3.27 11.58 24.54
CA GLY A 593 2.56 11.25 25.78
C GLY A 593 1.05 11.50 25.71
N TYR A 594 0.49 11.58 24.51
CA TYR A 594 -0.94 11.80 24.28
C TYR A 594 -1.65 10.53 23.85
N LYS A 595 -2.98 10.58 23.78
CA LYS A 595 -3.74 9.51 23.13
C LYS A 595 -3.24 9.37 21.70
N ARG A 596 -2.93 8.13 21.28
CA ARG A 596 -2.58 7.84 19.90
C ARG A 596 -3.80 8.19 19.04
N VAL A 597 -3.66 9.25 18.26
CA VAL A 597 -4.72 9.68 17.35
C VAL A 597 -4.85 8.60 16.30
N SER A 598 -5.99 7.94 16.30
CA SER A 598 -6.32 6.93 15.33
C SER A 598 -7.81 7.05 15.13
N LYS A 599 -8.23 7.10 13.88
CA LYS A 599 -9.64 6.93 13.57
C LYS A 599 -9.97 5.43 13.50
N GLN A 600 -9.26 4.52 14.18
CA GLN A 600 -9.40 3.09 13.86
C GLN A 600 -10.73 2.45 14.27
N TYR A 601 -11.42 2.92 15.31
CA TYR A 601 -12.75 2.42 15.64
C TYR A 601 -13.57 3.53 16.29
N GLY A 602 -14.65 3.89 15.63
CA GLY A 602 -15.64 4.88 16.04
C GLY A 602 -16.79 4.82 15.09
#